data_AF-A0A960VG97-F1
#
_entry.id   AF-A0A960VG97-F1
#
_cell.length_a   1.000
_cell.length_b   1.000
_cell.length_c   1.000
_cell.angle_alpha   90.00
_cell.angle_beta   90.00
_cell.angle_gamma   90.00
#
_symmetry.space_group_name_H-M   'P 1'
#
loop_
_entity.id
_entity.type
_entity.pdbx_description
1 polymer ?
#
loop_
_entity_poly.entity_id
_entity_poly.type
_entity_poly.pdbx_seq_one_letter_code
_entity_poly.pdbx_strand_id
1 'polypeptide(L)'
;MFKEMGYQEKFQLLKNWCVEILDVVKKDLKNEHLKIDRMFCRKYFFGKSLSQIDAQQMAPAYEKEIFEGNVGLGEFIASRWLIKNSEIYNFFEIALKKINPDFDELDELNDDVARSLLDRSLQEFGPSKVYIFSVFNSVVFPKELYDELKELAEKETCAIREEEKQIDEAKTVQAMTNRHTREMKAMIDRYEKKLLGLQKKYLKDVETLKKQIANLTRKHARESSGK
;
A
#
# COMPACT_ATOMS: atom_id res chain seq x y z
N MET A 1 -22.06 0.28 -26.46
CA MET A 1 -21.42 1.59 -26.18
C MET A 1 -19.89 1.51 -26.07
N PHE A 2 -19.29 0.51 -25.40
CA PHE A 2 -17.82 0.38 -25.26
C PHE A 2 -17.10 -0.41 -26.37
N LYS A 3 -17.83 -1.11 -27.26
CA LYS A 3 -17.23 -1.90 -28.37
C LYS A 3 -16.45 -1.01 -29.36
N GLU A 4 -16.83 0.26 -29.51
CA GLU A 4 -16.19 1.21 -30.44
C GLU A 4 -15.16 2.13 -29.77
N MET A 5 -15.03 2.09 -28.44
CA MET A 5 -14.13 2.98 -27.70
C MET A 5 -12.68 2.47 -27.75
N GLY A 6 -11.77 3.34 -28.18
CA GLY A 6 -10.34 3.07 -28.14
C GLY A 6 -9.82 2.95 -26.71
N TYR A 7 -8.68 2.28 -26.52
CA TYR A 7 -8.09 2.11 -25.18
C TYR A 7 -7.82 3.44 -24.47
N GLN A 8 -7.56 4.53 -25.21
CA GLN A 8 -7.41 5.87 -24.64
C GLN A 8 -8.64 6.32 -23.85
N GLU A 9 -9.83 6.11 -24.41
CA GLU A 9 -11.09 6.52 -23.79
C GLU A 9 -11.49 5.55 -22.66
N LYS A 10 -11.14 4.26 -22.79
CA LYS A 10 -11.27 3.29 -21.70
C LYS A 10 -10.41 3.69 -20.49
N PHE A 11 -9.16 4.10 -20.70
CA PHE A 11 -8.28 4.58 -19.63
C PHE A 11 -8.73 5.94 -19.07
N GLN A 12 -9.45 6.76 -19.83
CA GLN A 12 -10.11 7.96 -19.30
C GLN A 12 -11.19 7.62 -18.27
N LEU A 13 -12.04 6.64 -18.58
CA LEU A 13 -13.06 6.17 -17.66
C LEU A 13 -12.44 5.52 -16.42
N LEU A 14 -11.34 4.80 -16.63
CA LEU A 14 -10.63 4.09 -15.57
C LEU A 14 -9.57 4.94 -14.85
N LYS A 15 -9.55 6.26 -15.03
CA LYS A 15 -8.53 7.15 -14.44
C LYS A 15 -8.43 6.97 -12.93
N ASN A 16 -9.57 6.85 -12.26
CA ASN A 16 -9.60 6.67 -10.81
C ASN A 16 -8.99 5.33 -10.36
N TRP A 17 -8.97 4.31 -11.22
CA TRP A 17 -8.46 2.96 -10.92
C TRP A 17 -7.08 2.68 -11.54
N CYS A 18 -6.45 3.68 -12.17
CA CYS A 18 -5.17 3.48 -12.87
C CYS A 18 -4.07 2.93 -11.93
N VAL A 19 -4.01 3.41 -10.69
CA VAL A 19 -3.06 2.90 -9.68
C VAL A 19 -3.29 1.42 -9.39
N GLU A 20 -4.54 0.99 -9.20
CA GLU A 20 -4.90 -0.41 -8.90
C GLU A 20 -4.61 -1.33 -10.08
N ILE A 21 -4.95 -0.90 -11.28
CA ILE A 21 -4.65 -1.62 -12.52
C ILE A 21 -3.13 -1.83 -12.63
N LEU A 22 -2.36 -0.77 -12.44
CA LEU A 22 -0.90 -0.81 -12.57
C LEU A 22 -0.24 -1.61 -11.45
N ASP A 23 -0.80 -1.64 -10.24
CA ASP A 23 -0.21 -2.45 -9.16
C ASP A 23 -0.27 -3.95 -9.49
N VAL A 24 -1.36 -4.41 -10.09
CA VAL A 24 -1.53 -5.80 -10.55
C VAL A 24 -0.49 -6.16 -11.63
N VAL A 25 -0.24 -5.26 -12.60
CA VAL A 25 0.68 -5.51 -13.73
C VAL A 25 2.10 -4.97 -13.52
N LYS A 26 2.41 -4.40 -12.35
CA LYS A 26 3.67 -3.69 -12.04
C LYS A 26 4.91 -4.52 -12.33
N LYS A 27 4.89 -5.81 -12.01
CA LYS A 27 6.03 -6.71 -12.26
C LYS A 27 6.28 -6.88 -13.76
N ASP A 28 5.22 -7.03 -14.54
CA ASP A 28 5.29 -7.24 -15.97
C ASP A 28 5.75 -5.94 -16.66
N LEU A 29 5.23 -4.78 -16.22
CA LEU A 29 5.70 -3.46 -16.68
C LEU A 29 7.18 -3.22 -16.39
N LYS A 30 7.67 -3.61 -15.20
CA LYS A 30 9.10 -3.47 -14.87
C LYS A 30 9.98 -4.34 -15.74
N ASN A 31 9.54 -5.56 -16.04
CA ASN A 31 10.36 -6.57 -16.71
C ASN A 31 10.33 -6.45 -18.24
N GLU A 32 9.17 -6.11 -18.80
CA GLU A 32 8.92 -6.14 -20.25
C GLU A 32 8.90 -4.74 -20.86
N HIS A 33 8.41 -3.73 -20.15
CA HIS A 33 8.35 -2.36 -20.68
C HIS A 33 9.55 -1.53 -20.22
N LEU A 34 9.65 -1.23 -18.92
CA LEU A 34 10.67 -0.31 -18.37
C LEU A 34 12.11 -0.81 -18.54
N LYS A 35 12.33 -2.12 -18.63
CA LYS A 35 13.66 -2.69 -18.90
C LYS A 35 14.12 -2.47 -20.33
N ILE A 36 13.18 -2.43 -21.28
CA ILE A 36 13.43 -2.33 -22.71
C ILE A 36 13.43 -0.85 -23.13
N ASP A 37 12.40 -0.10 -22.72
CA ASP A 37 12.27 1.31 -23.06
C ASP A 37 13.01 2.22 -22.07
N ARG A 38 14.30 2.39 -22.37
CA ARG A 38 15.19 3.30 -21.62
C ARG A 38 14.84 4.78 -21.84
N MET A 39 14.20 5.13 -22.96
CA MET A 39 13.82 6.51 -23.25
C MET A 39 12.64 6.92 -22.37
N PHE A 40 11.64 6.06 -22.26
CA PHE A 40 10.53 6.22 -21.32
C PHE A 40 11.02 6.35 -19.87
N CYS A 41 11.93 5.47 -19.44
CA CYS A 41 12.52 5.56 -18.11
C CYS A 41 13.26 6.87 -17.85
N ARG A 42 13.98 7.40 -18.86
CA ARG A 42 14.65 8.69 -18.74
C ARG A 42 13.66 9.86 -18.72
N LYS A 43 12.56 9.79 -19.49
CA LYS A 43 11.52 10.83 -19.57
C LYS A 43 10.75 10.96 -18.26
N TYR A 44 10.37 9.85 -17.62
CA TYR A 44 9.48 9.86 -16.44
C TYR A 44 10.13 9.46 -15.11
N PHE A 45 11.21 8.68 -15.13
CA PHE A 45 11.82 8.09 -13.92
C PHE A 45 13.31 8.39 -13.80
N PHE A 46 13.74 9.58 -14.25
CA PHE A 46 15.14 9.98 -14.24
C PHE A 46 15.78 9.80 -12.86
N GLY A 47 16.87 9.02 -12.80
CA GLY A 47 17.63 8.77 -11.58
C GLY A 47 17.00 7.77 -10.59
N LYS A 48 15.84 7.17 -10.88
CA LYS A 48 15.21 6.16 -10.01
C LYS A 48 15.58 4.74 -10.43
N SER A 49 15.81 3.87 -9.44
CA SER A 49 15.96 2.44 -9.69
C SER A 49 14.61 1.81 -9.99
N LEU A 50 14.54 0.89 -10.97
CA LEU A 50 13.32 0.12 -11.28
C LEU A 50 12.72 -0.57 -10.06
N SER A 51 13.54 -0.94 -9.07
CA SER A 51 13.09 -1.53 -7.82
C SER A 51 12.25 -0.57 -6.96
N GLN A 52 12.57 0.72 -6.98
CA GLN A 52 11.96 1.76 -6.16
C GLN A 52 10.70 2.36 -6.77
N ILE A 53 10.39 2.06 -8.04
CA ILE A 53 9.19 2.58 -8.70
C ILE A 53 7.97 1.76 -8.27
N ASP A 54 6.99 2.43 -7.70
CA ASP A 54 5.71 1.92 -7.20
C ASP A 54 4.55 2.35 -8.10
N ALA A 55 3.39 1.70 -7.94
CA ALA A 55 2.24 1.89 -8.83
C ALA A 55 1.73 3.33 -8.82
N GLN A 56 1.79 4.00 -7.66
CA GLN A 56 1.45 5.42 -7.52
C GLN A 56 2.36 6.34 -8.34
N GLN A 57 3.66 6.00 -8.47
CA GLN A 57 4.58 6.75 -9.32
C GLN A 57 4.43 6.40 -10.81
N MET A 58 3.99 5.17 -11.11
CA MET A 58 3.73 4.72 -12.48
C MET A 58 2.47 5.37 -13.06
N ALA A 59 1.36 5.42 -12.31
CA ALA A 59 0.07 5.94 -12.76
C ALA A 59 0.14 7.26 -13.55
N PRO A 60 0.73 8.36 -13.04
CA PRO A 60 0.76 9.61 -13.78
C PRO A 60 1.64 9.56 -15.05
N ALA A 61 2.64 8.69 -15.11
CA ALA A 61 3.50 8.53 -16.28
C ALA A 61 2.78 7.76 -17.39
N TYR A 62 2.16 6.64 -17.04
CA TYR A 62 1.41 5.81 -17.98
C TYR A 62 0.11 6.46 -18.42
N GLU A 63 -0.59 7.17 -17.54
CA GLU A 63 -1.73 8.01 -17.94
C GLU A 63 -1.30 8.96 -19.04
N LYS A 64 -0.30 9.81 -18.79
CA LYS A 64 0.16 10.80 -19.79
C LYS A 64 0.51 10.18 -21.13
N GLU A 65 1.20 9.05 -21.14
CA GLU A 65 1.62 8.38 -22.37
C GLU A 65 0.46 7.74 -23.13
N ILE A 66 -0.51 7.14 -22.43
CA ILE A 66 -1.73 6.63 -23.04
C ILE A 66 -2.56 7.80 -23.61
N PHE A 67 -2.67 8.91 -22.88
CA PHE A 67 -3.33 10.14 -23.32
C PHE A 67 -2.63 10.83 -24.50
N GLU A 68 -1.31 10.76 -24.56
CA GLU A 68 -0.48 11.37 -25.62
C GLU A 68 -0.58 10.61 -26.97
N GLY A 69 -1.23 9.44 -27.01
CA GLY A 69 -1.38 8.71 -28.27
C GLY A 69 -0.96 7.24 -28.23
N ASN A 70 -0.35 6.77 -27.13
CA ASN A 70 0.29 5.46 -27.11
C ASN A 70 -0.71 4.32 -26.86
N VAL A 71 -1.52 4.01 -27.89
CA VAL A 71 -2.57 2.98 -27.84
C VAL A 71 -1.99 1.60 -27.52
N GLY A 72 -0.81 1.27 -28.07
CA GLY A 72 -0.15 -0.02 -27.83
C GLY A 72 0.24 -0.24 -26.35
N LEU A 73 0.55 0.84 -25.62
CA LEU A 73 0.82 0.75 -24.19
C LEU A 73 -0.46 0.47 -23.37
N GLY A 74 -1.57 1.10 -23.77
CA GLY A 74 -2.89 0.84 -23.19
C GLY A 74 -3.36 -0.60 -23.43
N GLU A 75 -3.21 -1.10 -24.66
CA GLU A 75 -3.49 -2.49 -25.03
C GLU A 75 -2.65 -3.48 -24.23
N PHE A 76 -1.35 -3.19 -24.09
CA PHE A 76 -0.44 -4.03 -23.32
C PHE A 76 -0.87 -4.14 -21.85
N ILE A 77 -1.18 -3.00 -21.21
CA ILE A 77 -1.61 -2.97 -19.81
C ILE A 77 -2.93 -3.71 -19.64
N ALA A 78 -3.92 -3.43 -20.49
CA ALA A 78 -5.22 -4.08 -20.44
C ALA A 78 -5.10 -5.61 -20.62
N SER A 79 -4.33 -6.05 -21.61
CA SER A 79 -4.11 -7.48 -21.88
C SER A 79 -3.44 -8.18 -20.69
N ARG A 80 -2.40 -7.58 -20.10
CA ARG A 80 -1.72 -8.14 -18.93
C ARG A 80 -2.62 -8.17 -17.71
N TRP A 81 -3.45 -7.15 -17.52
CA TRP A 81 -4.40 -7.11 -16.42
C TRP A 81 -5.47 -8.20 -16.57
N LEU A 82 -5.99 -8.40 -17.79
CA LEU A 82 -6.96 -9.45 -18.10
C LEU A 82 -6.40 -10.86 -17.87
N ILE A 83 -5.14 -11.12 -18.27
CA ILE A 83 -4.49 -12.41 -18.02
C ILE A 83 -4.39 -12.71 -16.51
N LYS A 84 -4.04 -11.70 -15.71
CA LYS A 84 -3.95 -11.81 -14.24
C LYS A 84 -5.30 -12.03 -13.57
N ASN A 85 -6.39 -11.58 -14.20
CA ASN A 85 -7.77 -11.71 -13.73
C ASN A 85 -8.58 -12.65 -14.65
N SER A 86 -7.94 -13.71 -15.16
CA SER A 86 -8.57 -14.68 -16.07
C SER A 86 -9.75 -15.42 -15.43
N GLU A 87 -9.81 -15.50 -14.11
CA GLU A 87 -10.95 -16.04 -13.37
C GLU A 87 -12.25 -15.27 -13.66
N ILE A 88 -12.17 -13.94 -13.73
CA ILE A 88 -13.31 -13.08 -14.08
C ILE A 88 -13.73 -13.39 -15.52
N TYR A 89 -12.76 -13.49 -16.43
CA TYR A 89 -13.05 -13.86 -17.82
C TYR A 89 -13.77 -15.20 -17.92
N ASN A 90 -13.25 -16.24 -17.26
CA ASN A 90 -13.85 -17.56 -17.27
C ASN A 90 -15.27 -17.55 -16.68
N PHE A 91 -15.50 -16.79 -15.61
CA PHE A 91 -16.83 -16.64 -15.01
C PHE A 91 -17.83 -16.04 -16.01
N PHE A 92 -17.46 -14.93 -16.64
CA PHE A 92 -18.30 -14.28 -17.65
C PHE A 92 -18.48 -15.16 -18.89
N GLU A 93 -17.44 -15.82 -19.38
CA GLU A 93 -17.51 -16.72 -20.53
C GLU A 93 -18.47 -17.89 -20.27
N ILE A 94 -18.37 -18.55 -19.11
CA ILE A 94 -19.26 -19.68 -18.74
C ILE A 94 -20.70 -19.21 -18.63
N ALA A 95 -20.94 -18.04 -18.03
CA ALA A 95 -22.28 -17.50 -17.88
C ALA A 95 -22.89 -17.07 -19.22
N LEU A 96 -22.10 -16.41 -20.06
CA LEU A 96 -22.53 -15.92 -21.38
C LEU A 96 -22.76 -17.08 -22.37
N LYS A 97 -21.91 -18.11 -22.37
CA LYS A 97 -22.11 -19.33 -23.20
C LYS A 97 -23.40 -20.08 -22.86
N LYS A 98 -23.86 -20.03 -21.61
CA LYS A 98 -25.14 -20.63 -21.21
C LYS A 98 -26.34 -19.88 -21.80
N ILE A 99 -26.18 -18.61 -22.14
CA ILE A 99 -27.23 -17.74 -22.67
C ILE A 99 -27.21 -17.78 -24.20
N ASN A 100 -26.04 -17.62 -24.81
CA ASN A 100 -25.85 -17.71 -26.25
C ASN A 100 -24.49 -18.39 -26.57
N PRO A 101 -24.45 -19.46 -27.38
CA PRO A 101 -23.20 -20.06 -27.85
C PRO A 101 -22.29 -19.08 -28.60
N ASP A 102 -22.87 -18.13 -29.35
CA ASP A 102 -22.17 -17.06 -30.07
C ASP A 102 -22.31 -15.73 -29.32
N PHE A 103 -21.81 -15.71 -28.07
CA PHE A 103 -21.94 -14.54 -27.18
C PHE A 103 -21.14 -13.30 -27.64
N ASP A 104 -20.24 -13.44 -28.60
CA ASP A 104 -19.47 -12.33 -29.19
C ASP A 104 -20.36 -11.39 -30.03
N GLU A 105 -21.46 -11.89 -30.59
CA GLU A 105 -22.43 -11.14 -31.40
C GLU A 105 -23.51 -10.43 -30.56
N LEU A 106 -23.52 -10.61 -29.23
CA LEU A 106 -24.51 -9.94 -28.38
C LEU A 106 -24.24 -8.42 -28.33
N ASP A 107 -25.30 -7.64 -28.61
CA ASP A 107 -25.28 -6.17 -28.60
C ASP A 107 -25.85 -5.54 -27.33
N GLU A 108 -26.77 -6.24 -26.62
CA GLU A 108 -27.22 -5.94 -25.26
C GLU A 108 -27.68 -7.23 -24.55
N LEU A 109 -27.35 -7.38 -23.27
CA LEU A 109 -27.90 -8.43 -22.41
C LEU A 109 -29.27 -8.01 -21.87
N ASN A 110 -30.20 -8.97 -21.78
CA ASN A 110 -31.49 -8.74 -21.12
C ASN A 110 -31.30 -8.34 -19.65
N ASP A 111 -32.03 -7.32 -19.19
CA ASP A 111 -31.89 -6.69 -17.87
C ASP A 111 -31.89 -7.69 -16.71
N ASP A 112 -32.79 -8.68 -16.71
CA ASP A 112 -32.88 -9.67 -15.62
C ASP A 112 -31.65 -10.57 -15.54
N VAL A 113 -31.10 -10.93 -16.71
CA VAL A 113 -29.93 -11.79 -16.82
C VAL A 113 -28.66 -10.99 -16.51
N ALA A 114 -28.61 -9.74 -16.99
CA ALA A 114 -27.55 -8.79 -16.70
C ALA A 114 -27.42 -8.51 -15.19
N ARG A 115 -28.55 -8.23 -14.50
CA ARG A 115 -28.59 -8.04 -13.05
C ARG A 115 -28.11 -9.27 -12.29
N SER A 116 -28.66 -10.44 -12.62
CA SER A 116 -28.28 -11.70 -11.96
C SER A 116 -26.80 -12.05 -12.15
N LEU A 117 -26.25 -11.79 -13.33
CA LEU A 117 -24.84 -11.98 -13.63
C LEU A 117 -23.97 -10.98 -12.85
N LEU A 118 -24.39 -9.71 -12.81
CA LEU A 118 -23.71 -8.65 -12.10
C LEU A 118 -23.66 -8.96 -10.60
N ASP A 119 -24.79 -9.26 -9.96
CA ASP A 119 -24.86 -9.56 -8.53
C ASP A 119 -23.93 -10.70 -8.11
N ARG A 120 -23.88 -11.77 -8.91
CA ARG A 120 -22.96 -12.89 -8.66
C ARG A 120 -21.50 -12.48 -8.81
N SER A 121 -21.19 -11.72 -9.86
CA SER A 121 -19.82 -11.23 -10.08
C SER A 121 -19.35 -10.28 -8.98
N LEU A 122 -20.26 -9.44 -8.45
CA LEU A 122 -19.99 -8.52 -7.35
C LEU A 122 -19.70 -9.26 -6.05
N GLN A 123 -20.44 -10.34 -5.77
CA GLN A 123 -20.22 -11.18 -4.59
C GLN A 123 -18.89 -11.93 -4.65
N GLU A 124 -18.46 -12.38 -5.84
CA GLU A 124 -17.28 -13.23 -5.98
C GLU A 124 -15.98 -12.43 -6.15
N PHE A 125 -15.98 -11.34 -6.92
CA PHE A 125 -14.77 -10.62 -7.31
C PHE A 125 -14.67 -9.20 -6.77
N GLY A 126 -15.78 -8.62 -6.32
CA GLY A 126 -15.87 -7.25 -5.82
C GLY A 126 -16.15 -6.20 -6.91
N PRO A 127 -16.86 -5.11 -6.56
CA PRO A 127 -17.25 -4.02 -7.48
C PRO A 127 -16.11 -3.45 -8.35
N SER A 128 -14.97 -3.09 -7.76
CA SER A 128 -13.89 -2.42 -8.50
C SER A 128 -13.31 -3.30 -9.62
N LYS A 129 -13.07 -4.59 -9.33
CA LYS A 129 -12.52 -5.52 -10.33
C LYS A 129 -13.51 -5.82 -11.45
N VAL A 130 -14.79 -6.00 -11.10
CA VAL A 130 -15.86 -6.25 -12.08
C VAL A 130 -16.03 -5.04 -13.00
N TYR A 131 -15.97 -3.82 -12.46
CA TYR A 131 -16.04 -2.60 -13.27
C TYR A 131 -14.87 -2.48 -14.24
N ILE A 132 -13.63 -2.64 -13.76
CA ILE A 132 -12.42 -2.59 -14.60
C ILE A 132 -12.50 -3.63 -15.73
N PHE A 133 -12.89 -4.87 -15.39
CA PHE A 133 -13.06 -5.94 -16.36
C PHE A 133 -14.12 -5.59 -17.42
N SER A 134 -15.27 -5.08 -16.98
CA SER A 134 -16.38 -4.73 -17.85
C SER A 134 -16.00 -3.63 -18.85
N VAL A 135 -15.20 -2.65 -18.42
CA VAL A 135 -14.68 -1.58 -19.29
C VAL A 135 -13.61 -2.10 -20.26
N PHE A 136 -12.70 -2.98 -19.82
CA PHE A 136 -11.67 -3.52 -20.72
C PHE A 136 -12.23 -4.44 -21.79
N ASN A 137 -13.10 -5.39 -21.43
CA ASN A 137 -13.74 -6.32 -22.36
C ASN A 137 -15.00 -5.78 -23.03
N SER A 138 -15.39 -4.54 -22.73
CA SER A 138 -16.59 -3.93 -23.30
C SER A 138 -17.84 -4.80 -23.11
N VAL A 139 -18.05 -5.31 -21.90
CA VAL A 139 -19.17 -6.22 -21.57
C VAL A 139 -20.49 -5.50 -21.87
N VAL A 140 -21.50 -6.26 -22.25
CA VAL A 140 -22.67 -5.71 -22.92
C VAL A 140 -23.83 -5.47 -21.96
N PHE A 141 -23.57 -4.74 -20.88
CA PHE A 141 -24.59 -4.39 -19.90
C PHE A 141 -25.42 -3.16 -20.31
N PRO A 142 -26.69 -3.10 -19.86
CA PRO A 142 -27.50 -1.88 -19.89
C PRO A 142 -26.79 -0.71 -19.21
N LYS A 143 -27.01 0.50 -19.72
CA LYS A 143 -26.37 1.71 -19.21
C LYS A 143 -26.66 1.98 -17.73
N GLU A 144 -27.88 1.70 -17.29
CA GLU A 144 -28.31 1.90 -15.90
C GLU A 144 -27.49 1.03 -14.93
N LEU A 145 -27.29 -0.25 -15.27
CA LEU A 145 -26.47 -1.16 -14.46
C LEU A 145 -24.99 -0.77 -14.47
N TYR A 146 -24.52 -0.18 -15.57
CA TYR A 146 -23.16 0.33 -15.66
C TYR A 146 -22.92 1.53 -14.73
N ASP A 147 -23.87 2.46 -14.69
CA ASP A 147 -23.79 3.63 -13.82
C ASP A 147 -23.86 3.21 -12.34
N GLU A 148 -24.73 2.25 -11.99
CA GLU A 148 -24.78 1.65 -10.65
C GLU A 148 -23.46 0.95 -10.28
N LEU A 149 -22.90 0.14 -11.18
CA LEU A 149 -21.63 -0.55 -10.98
C LEU A 149 -20.48 0.45 -10.76
N LYS A 150 -20.47 1.54 -11.52
CA LYS A 150 -19.47 2.61 -11.37
C LYS A 150 -19.55 3.25 -10.00
N GLU A 151 -20.74 3.61 -9.53
CA GLU A 151 -20.92 4.19 -8.20
C GLU A 151 -20.47 3.24 -7.07
N LEU A 152 -20.79 1.95 -7.20
CA LEU A 152 -20.37 0.94 -6.23
C LEU A 152 -18.85 0.77 -6.21
N ALA A 153 -18.21 0.72 -7.38
CA ALA A 153 -16.76 0.66 -7.51
C ALA A 153 -16.08 1.91 -6.94
N GLU A 154 -16.63 3.11 -7.17
CA GLU A 154 -16.09 4.35 -6.61
C GLU A 154 -16.18 4.39 -5.08
N LYS A 155 -17.31 3.93 -4.51
CA LYS A 155 -17.49 3.82 -3.05
C LYS A 155 -16.52 2.84 -2.42
N GLU A 156 -16.38 1.64 -3.00
CA GLU A 156 -15.43 0.63 -2.53
C GLU A 156 -13.99 1.17 -2.58
N THR A 157 -13.60 1.77 -3.70
CA THR A 157 -12.28 2.35 -3.88
C THR A 157 -11.98 3.46 -2.88
N CYS A 158 -12.97 4.32 -2.61
CA CYS A 158 -12.85 5.37 -1.61
C CYS A 158 -12.67 4.80 -0.19
N ALA A 159 -13.45 3.77 0.16
CA ALA A 159 -13.36 3.10 1.45
C ALA A 159 -11.99 2.42 1.66
N ILE A 160 -11.51 1.68 0.66
CA ILE A 160 -10.20 1.02 0.70
C ILE A 160 -9.08 2.04 0.91
N ARG A 161 -9.11 3.17 0.18
CA ARG A 161 -8.09 4.24 0.33
C ARG A 161 -8.08 4.86 1.71
N GLU A 162 -9.26 5.08 2.29
CA GLU A 162 -9.35 5.63 3.64
C GLU A 162 -8.84 4.62 4.67
N GLU A 163 -9.12 3.33 4.50
CA GLU A 163 -8.59 2.27 5.35
C GLU A 163 -7.06 2.16 5.24
N GLU A 164 -6.51 2.19 4.03
CA GLU A 164 -5.05 2.20 3.80
C GLU A 164 -4.38 3.39 4.49
N LYS A 165 -5.00 4.57 4.39
CA LYS A 165 -4.52 5.79 5.05
C LYS A 165 -4.52 5.64 6.57
N GLN A 166 -5.58 5.10 7.15
CA GLN A 166 -5.65 4.86 8.60
C GLN A 166 -4.60 3.84 9.06
N ILE A 167 -4.36 2.79 8.28
CA ILE A 167 -3.32 1.79 8.56
C ILE A 167 -1.93 2.44 8.56
N ASP A 168 -1.64 3.32 7.61
CA ASP A 168 -0.35 3.99 7.52
C ASP A 168 -0.15 5.05 8.62
N GLU A 169 -1.21 5.76 9.00
CA GLU A 169 -1.22 6.62 10.18
C GLU A 169 -0.94 5.80 11.45
N ALA A 170 -1.58 4.63 11.62
CA ALA A 170 -1.37 3.75 12.76
C ALA A 170 0.08 3.22 12.82
N LYS A 171 0.65 2.79 11.69
CA LYS A 171 2.07 2.39 11.62
C LYS A 171 3.00 3.54 12.01
N THR A 172 2.69 4.76 11.56
CA THR A 172 3.49 5.96 11.89
C THR A 172 3.46 6.25 13.38
N VAL A 173 2.27 6.23 13.99
CA VAL A 173 2.10 6.40 15.45
C VAL A 173 2.82 5.31 16.23
N GLN A 174 2.72 4.06 15.79
CA GLN A 174 3.42 2.94 16.41
C GLN A 174 4.93 3.08 16.33
N ALA A 175 5.47 3.52 15.19
CA ALA A 175 6.90 3.80 15.03
C ALA A 175 7.38 4.90 15.99
N MET A 176 6.61 5.98 16.16
CA MET A 176 6.91 7.03 17.14
C MET A 176 6.89 6.51 18.58
N THR A 177 5.89 5.71 18.93
CA THR A 177 5.77 5.11 20.27
C THR A 177 6.96 4.18 20.56
N ASN A 178 7.35 3.35 19.60
CA ASN A 178 8.52 2.47 19.71
C ASN A 178 9.83 3.27 19.85
N ARG A 179 9.94 4.43 19.21
CA ARG A 179 11.09 5.31 19.37
C ARG A 179 11.13 5.91 20.78
N HIS A 180 10.02 6.48 21.26
CA HIS A 180 9.96 7.09 22.59
C HIS A 180 10.20 6.09 23.71
N THR A 181 9.66 4.87 23.60
CA THR A 181 9.90 3.81 24.59
C THR A 181 11.38 3.42 24.67
N ARG A 182 12.08 3.36 23.54
CA ARG A 182 13.54 3.12 23.50
C ARG A 182 14.33 4.27 24.13
N GLU A 183 13.98 5.50 23.80
CA GLU A 183 14.61 6.70 24.39
C GLU A 183 14.40 6.76 25.90
N MET A 184 13.18 6.46 26.37
CA MET A 184 12.84 6.41 27.79
C MET A 184 13.64 5.33 28.51
N LYS A 185 13.72 4.12 27.95
CA LYS A 185 14.49 3.01 28.55
C LYS A 185 15.97 3.36 28.68
N ALA A 186 16.57 3.92 27.62
CA ALA A 186 17.96 4.35 27.66
C ALA A 186 18.19 5.47 28.69
N MET A 187 17.20 6.35 28.91
CA MET A 187 17.25 7.39 29.92
C MET A 187 17.18 6.80 31.33
N ILE A 188 16.23 5.89 31.59
CA ILE A 188 16.12 5.14 32.85
C ILE A 188 17.43 4.44 33.18
N ASP A 189 17.99 3.67 32.25
CA ASP A 189 19.26 2.95 32.43
C ASP A 189 20.41 3.89 32.82
N ARG A 190 20.46 5.10 32.24
CA ARG A 190 21.47 6.12 32.59
C ARG A 190 21.28 6.65 34.01
N TYR A 191 20.04 6.92 34.41
CA TYR A 191 19.75 7.43 35.75
C TYR A 191 19.94 6.36 36.83
N GLU A 192 19.56 5.11 36.58
CA GLU A 192 19.82 3.98 37.49
C GLU A 192 21.32 3.79 37.71
N LYS A 193 22.13 3.83 36.64
CA LYS A 193 23.60 3.76 36.77
C LYS A 193 24.17 4.92 37.58
N LYS A 194 23.66 6.14 37.40
CA LYS A 194 24.07 7.32 38.19
C LYS A 194 23.72 7.16 39.66
N LEU A 195 22.50 6.71 39.97
CA LEU A 195 22.04 6.46 41.34
C LEU A 195 22.89 5.40 42.04
N LEU A 196 23.15 4.27 41.37
CA LEU A 196 24.04 3.22 41.88
C LEU A 196 25.47 3.74 42.12
N GLY A 197 25.98 4.59 41.22
CA GLY A 197 27.28 5.25 41.39
C GLY A 197 27.33 6.15 42.62
N LEU A 198 26.30 7.00 42.81
CA LEU A 198 26.16 7.87 43.97
C LEU A 198 26.06 7.09 45.27
N GLN A 199 25.25 6.02 45.30
CA GLN A 199 25.10 5.15 46.46
C GLN A 199 26.43 4.50 46.86
N LYS A 200 27.19 3.96 45.88
CA LYS A 200 28.53 3.40 46.13
C LYS A 200 29.50 4.44 46.67
N LYS A 201 29.48 5.65 46.12
CA LYS A 201 30.31 6.77 46.60
C LYS A 201 29.96 7.12 48.05
N TYR A 202 28.68 7.28 48.35
CA TYR A 202 28.19 7.59 49.69
C TYR A 202 28.64 6.55 50.72
N LEU A 203 28.50 5.25 50.41
CA LEU A 203 28.95 4.16 51.30
C LEU A 203 30.47 4.24 51.57
N LYS A 204 31.27 4.47 50.52
CA LYS A 204 32.73 4.62 50.66
C LYS A 204 33.12 5.83 51.50
N ASP A 205 32.44 6.96 51.31
CA ASP A 205 32.69 8.18 52.07
C ASP A 205 32.34 7.97 53.56
N VAL A 206 31.21 7.31 53.86
CA VAL A 206 30.83 6.93 55.22
C VAL A 206 31.85 6.01 55.88
N GLU A 207 32.36 4.98 55.18
CA GLU A 207 33.41 4.10 55.71
C GLU A 207 34.72 4.85 55.99
N THR A 208 35.09 5.77 55.11
CA THR A 208 36.29 6.60 55.25
C THR A 208 36.17 7.51 56.46
N LEU A 209 35.02 8.18 56.62
CA LEU A 209 34.70 9.00 57.78
C LEU A 209 34.72 8.19 59.08
N LYS A 210 34.12 6.99 59.10
CA LYS A 210 34.19 6.07 60.27
C LYS A 210 35.63 5.75 60.67
N LYS A 211 36.51 5.48 59.71
CA LYS A 211 37.95 5.23 59.96
C LYS A 211 38.65 6.48 60.51
N GLN A 212 38.36 7.65 59.95
CA GLN A 212 38.92 8.92 60.43
C GLN A 212 38.48 9.21 61.87
N ILE A 213 37.19 9.04 62.18
CA ILE A 213 36.65 9.18 63.53
C ILE A 213 37.37 8.21 64.49
N ALA A 214 37.46 6.93 64.15
CA ALA A 214 38.14 5.94 65.00
C ALA A 214 39.62 6.29 65.27
N ASN A 215 40.34 6.79 64.27
CA ASN A 215 41.71 7.26 64.43
C ASN A 215 41.83 8.48 65.33
N LEU A 216 40.92 9.46 65.18
CA LEU A 216 40.86 10.65 66.04
C LEU A 216 40.52 10.27 67.48
N THR A 217 39.56 9.37 67.70
CA THR A 217 39.21 8.86 69.03
C THR A 217 40.41 8.17 69.70
N ARG A 218 41.17 7.33 68.96
CA ARG A 218 42.39 6.70 69.46
C ARG A 218 43.49 7.72 69.80
N LYS A 219 43.67 8.75 68.95
CA LYS A 219 44.65 9.82 69.19
C LYS A 219 44.28 10.62 70.44
N HIS A 220 43.02 11.03 70.56
CA HIS A 220 42.52 11.73 71.73
C HIS A 220 42.68 10.90 73.01
N ALA A 221 42.37 9.59 72.97
CA ALA A 221 42.55 8.69 74.11
C ALA A 221 44.02 8.58 74.54
N ARG A 222 44.98 8.56 73.60
CA ARG A 222 46.41 8.55 73.90
C ARG A 222 46.88 9.86 74.52
N GLU A 223 46.41 11.00 74.01
CA GLU A 223 46.75 12.33 74.53
C GLU A 223 46.13 12.59 75.93
N SER A 224 45.00 11.95 76.24
CA SER A 224 44.35 12.04 77.56
C SER A 224 44.88 11.01 78.58
N SER A 225 45.56 9.95 78.16
CA SER A 225 46.22 8.96 79.04
C SER A 225 47.70 9.28 79.32
N GLY A 226 48.24 10.31 78.68
CA GLY A 226 49.63 10.77 78.83
C GLY A 226 49.82 12.01 79.71
N LYS A 227 48.79 12.38 80.49
CA LYS A 227 48.82 13.35 81.58
C LYS A 227 48.51 12.63 82.88
#